data_AF-A0A2M7MYB9-F1
#
_entry.id   AF-A0A2M7MYB9-F1
#
_cell.length_a   1.000
_cell.length_b   1.000
_cell.length_c   1.000
_cell.angle_alpha   90.00
_cell.angle_beta   90.00
_cell.angle_gamma   90.00
#
_symmetry.space_group_name_H-M   'P 1'
#
loop_
_entity.id
_entity.type
_entity.pdbx_description
1 polymer ?
#
loop_
_entity_poly.entity_id
_entity_poly.type
_entity_poly.pdbx_seq_one_letter_code
_entity_poly.pdbx_strand_id
1 'polypeptide(L)'
;MASATERIPVLVTRQEKGQIAAMAKAAGMSMGEFLRRAAASFRPSEDDRVLEGMIEQMAMATAQANAAIDDALAFVEASNRRIEALEARRAA
;
A
#
# COMPACT_ATOMS: atom_id res chain seq x y z
N MET A 1 -27.97 -34.81 -5.69
CA MET A 1 -27.15 -33.58 -5.77
C MET A 1 -27.03 -33.03 -4.35
N ALA A 2 -25.91 -33.30 -3.67
CA ALA A 2 -25.71 -32.83 -2.31
C ALA A 2 -25.55 -31.30 -2.33
N SER A 3 -26.36 -30.57 -1.56
CA SER A 3 -26.18 -29.14 -1.36
C SER A 3 -24.83 -28.91 -0.66
N ALA A 4 -23.86 -28.34 -1.37
CA ALA A 4 -22.52 -28.06 -0.87
C ALA A 4 -22.50 -26.85 0.09
N THR A 5 -23.37 -26.86 1.11
CA THR A 5 -23.46 -25.78 2.11
C THR A 5 -23.66 -26.36 3.50
N GLU A 6 -22.74 -26.04 4.40
CA GLU A 6 -22.79 -26.35 5.83
C GLU A 6 -23.18 -25.09 6.63
N ARG A 7 -23.74 -25.29 7.83
CA ARG A 7 -24.10 -24.19 8.74
C ARG A 7 -23.01 -23.96 9.78
N ILE A 8 -22.60 -22.71 9.96
CA ILE A 8 -21.70 -22.28 11.04
C ILE A 8 -22.50 -21.40 12.02
N PRO A 9 -22.99 -21.95 13.14
CA PRO A 9 -23.65 -21.14 14.17
C PRO A 9 -22.59 -20.35 14.95
N VAL A 10 -22.71 -19.03 14.95
CA VAL A 10 -21.83 -18.12 15.71
C VAL A 10 -22.66 -17.42 16.78
N LEU A 11 -22.24 -17.53 18.03
CA LEU A 11 -22.84 -16.79 19.14
C LEU A 11 -22.26 -15.38 19.15
N VAL A 12 -23.17 -14.40 19.14
CA VAL A 12 -22.84 -12.97 19.25
C VAL A 12 -23.82 -12.31 20.21
N THR A 13 -23.39 -11.23 20.83
CA THR A 13 -24.25 -10.35 21.59
C THR A 13 -25.26 -9.65 20.68
N ARG A 14 -26.32 -9.10 21.29
CA ARG A 14 -27.31 -8.30 20.55
C ARG A 14 -26.68 -7.08 19.89
N GLN A 15 -25.68 -6.47 20.53
CA GLN A 15 -24.99 -5.29 20.02
C GLN A 15 -24.13 -5.64 18.80
N GLU A 16 -23.31 -6.69 18.88
CA GLU A 16 -22.49 -7.17 17.76
C GLU A 16 -23.37 -7.54 16.57
N LYS A 17 -24.48 -8.26 16.81
CA LYS A 17 -25.44 -8.58 15.74
C LYS A 17 -25.98 -7.33 15.04
N GLY A 18 -26.27 -6.28 15.80
CA GLY A 18 -26.70 -4.99 15.27
C GLY A 18 -25.62 -4.31 14.42
N GLN A 19 -24.37 -4.32 14.88
CA GLN A 19 -23.23 -3.76 14.15
C GLN A 19 -22.99 -4.52 12.83
N ILE A 20 -23.00 -5.86 12.86
CA ILE A 20 -22.84 -6.68 11.65
C ILE A 20 -23.97 -6.41 10.65
N ALA A 21 -25.21 -6.28 11.12
CA ALA A 21 -26.34 -5.94 10.25
C ALA A 21 -26.18 -4.55 9.61
N ALA A 22 -25.69 -3.56 10.36
CA ALA A 22 -25.42 -2.22 9.85
C ALA A 22 -24.31 -2.23 8.78
N MET A 23 -23.20 -2.95 9.02
CA MET A 23 -22.11 -3.10 8.06
C MET A 23 -22.56 -3.79 6.77
N ALA A 24 -23.33 -4.89 6.89
CA ALA A 24 -23.87 -5.59 5.74
C ALA A 24 -24.81 -4.69 4.91
N LYS A 25 -25.68 -3.91 5.58
CA LYS A 25 -26.55 -2.93 4.93
C LYS A 25 -25.76 -1.83 4.21
N ALA A 26 -24.72 -1.29 4.85
CA ALA A 26 -23.86 -0.26 4.26
C ALA A 26 -23.12 -0.79 3.01
N ALA A 27 -22.73 -2.07 3.02
CA ALA A 27 -22.12 -2.74 1.87
C ALA A 27 -23.14 -3.19 0.79
N GLY A 28 -24.44 -3.00 0.99
CA GLY A 28 -25.48 -3.44 0.06
C GLY A 28 -25.65 -4.96 -0.04
N MET A 29 -25.30 -5.70 1.02
CA MET A 29 -25.24 -7.16 1.03
C MET A 29 -26.15 -7.77 2.10
N SER A 30 -26.47 -9.06 1.96
CA SER A 30 -27.08 -9.82 3.06
C SER A 30 -26.05 -10.08 4.16
N MET A 31 -26.53 -10.24 5.40
CA MET A 31 -25.66 -10.51 6.55
C MET A 31 -24.83 -11.80 6.39
N GLY A 32 -25.44 -12.85 5.80
CA GLY A 32 -24.76 -14.11 5.56
C GLY A 32 -23.68 -14.02 4.47
N GLU A 33 -23.92 -13.24 3.42
CA GLU A 33 -22.92 -13.00 2.39
C GLU A 33 -21.78 -12.11 2.90
N PHE A 34 -22.12 -11.07 3.66
CA PHE A 34 -21.14 -10.21 4.32
C PHE A 34 -20.19 -11.04 5.20
N LEU A 35 -20.74 -11.90 6.06
CA LEU A 35 -19.93 -12.77 6.93
C LEU A 35 -19.13 -13.81 6.15
N ARG A 36 -19.68 -14.38 5.07
CA ARG A 36 -18.95 -15.32 4.20
C ARG A 36 -17.72 -14.65 3.58
N ARG A 37 -17.88 -13.42 3.07
CA ARG A 37 -16.76 -12.65 2.51
C ARG A 37 -15.75 -12.26 3.56
N ALA A 38 -16.22 -11.73 4.69
CA ALA A 38 -15.34 -11.33 5.80
C ALA A 38 -14.51 -12.50 6.31
N ALA A 39 -15.11 -13.69 6.46
CA ALA A 39 -14.40 -14.91 6.84
C ALA A 39 -13.38 -15.36 5.76
N ALA A 40 -13.76 -15.26 4.48
CA ALA A 40 -12.86 -15.62 3.38
C ALA A 40 -11.67 -14.66 3.24
N SER A 41 -11.85 -13.37 3.54
CA SER A 41 -10.81 -12.33 3.47
C SER A 41 -9.98 -12.19 4.75
N PHE A 42 -10.38 -12.82 5.86
CA PHE A 42 -9.64 -12.70 7.11
C PHE A 42 -8.25 -13.34 6.98
N ARG A 43 -7.21 -12.51 6.98
CA ARG A 43 -5.79 -12.91 6.90
C ARG A 43 -4.97 -12.21 7.98
N PRO A 44 -5.06 -12.67 9.24
CA PRO A 44 -4.50 -11.95 10.40
C PRO A 44 -2.96 -11.82 10.42
N SER A 45 -2.22 -12.45 9.50
CA SER A 45 -0.75 -12.37 9.45
C SER A 45 -0.16 -12.13 8.07
N GLU A 46 -0.93 -12.27 6.99
CA GLU A 46 -0.45 -12.00 5.62
C GLU A 46 -0.58 -10.52 5.29
N ASP A 47 -1.62 -9.85 5.78
CA ASP A 47 -1.85 -8.42 5.51
C ASP A 47 -0.72 -7.55 6.09
N ASP A 48 -0.25 -7.86 7.31
CA ASP A 48 0.86 -7.14 7.95
C ASP A 48 2.17 -7.32 7.17
N ARG A 49 2.47 -8.54 6.71
CA ARG A 49 3.70 -8.83 5.95
C ARG A 49 3.70 -8.20 4.56
N VAL A 50 2.55 -8.17 3.90
CA VAL A 50 2.42 -7.52 2.59
C VAL A 50 2.61 -6.01 2.74
N LEU A 51 1.99 -5.39 3.75
CA LEU A 51 2.16 -3.97 4.04
C LEU A 51 3.61 -3.63 4.39
N GLU A 52 4.26 -4.45 5.21
CA GLU A 52 5.68 -4.29 5.58
C GLU A 52 6.58 -4.35 4.34
N GLY A 53 6.40 -5.36 3.48
CA GLY A 53 7.14 -5.47 2.22
C GLY A 53 6.92 -4.29 1.27
N MET A 54 5.71 -3.74 1.19
CA MET A 54 5.43 -2.53 0.40
C MET A 54 6.18 -1.30 0.93
N ILE A 55 6.23 -1.14 2.26
CA ILE A 55 6.95 -0.03 2.91
C ILE A 55 8.45 -0.15 2.63
N GLU A 56 9.02 -1.35 2.74
CA GLU A 56 10.43 -1.59 2.42
C GLU A 56 10.76 -1.23 0.97
N GLN A 57 9.94 -1.70 0.01
CA GLN A 57 10.14 -1.37 -1.40
C GLN A 57 10.03 0.13 -1.67
N MET A 58 9.07 0.81 -1.04
CA MET A 58 8.93 2.25 -1.16
C MET A 58 10.14 3.00 -0.59
N ALA A 59 10.67 2.56 0.55
CA ALA A 59 11.88 3.14 1.15
C ALA A 59 13.11 2.94 0.25
N MET A 60 13.29 1.74 -0.31
CA MET A 60 14.37 1.45 -1.24
C MET A 60 14.30 2.31 -2.51
N ALA A 61 13.12 2.39 -3.14
CA ALA A 61 12.92 3.20 -4.34
C ALA A 61 13.16 4.68 -4.06
N THR A 62 12.73 5.18 -2.90
CA THR A 62 12.96 6.59 -2.50
C THR A 62 14.44 6.86 -2.28
N ALA A 63 15.17 5.95 -1.64
CA ALA A 63 16.62 6.08 -1.46
C ALA A 63 17.37 6.12 -2.81
N GLN A 64 16.98 5.25 -3.75
CA GLN A 64 17.55 5.23 -5.10
C GLN A 64 17.25 6.53 -5.87
N ALA A 65 16.02 7.04 -5.77
CA ALA A 65 15.65 8.30 -6.40
C ALA A 65 16.46 9.48 -5.83
N ASN A 66 16.64 9.54 -4.51
CA ASN A 66 17.45 10.58 -3.88
C ASN A 66 18.90 10.52 -4.37
N ALA A 67 19.51 9.33 -4.40
CA ALA A 67 20.88 9.16 -4.90
C ALA A 67 21.01 9.61 -6.37
N ALA A 68 20.05 9.27 -7.22
CA ALA A 68 20.05 9.70 -8.62
C ALA A 68 19.88 11.23 -8.78
N ILE A 69 19.10 11.87 -7.91
CA ILE A 69 18.95 13.33 -7.87
C ILE A 69 20.27 13.98 -7.45
N ASP A 70 20.92 13.48 -6.39
CA ASP A 70 22.19 14.00 -5.91
C ASP A 70 23.28 13.89 -6.98
N ASP A 71 23.36 12.75 -7.68
CA ASP A 71 24.29 12.54 -8.80
C ASP A 71 24.03 13.52 -9.95
N ALA A 72 22.76 13.76 -10.30
CA ALA A 72 22.39 14.70 -11.34
C ALA A 72 22.76 16.14 -10.98
N LEU A 73 22.54 16.54 -9.73
CA LEU A 73 22.91 17.87 -9.23
C LEU A 73 24.43 18.06 -9.24
N ALA A 74 25.19 17.06 -8.78
CA ALA A 74 26.65 17.09 -8.81
C ALA A 74 27.20 17.20 -10.25
N PHE A 75 26.58 16.49 -11.20
CA PHE A 75 26.95 16.58 -12.61
C PHE A 75 26.69 17.97 -13.20
N VAL A 76 25.53 18.57 -12.91
CA VAL A 76 25.19 19.93 -13.36
C VAL A 76 26.16 20.95 -12.78
N GLU A 77 26.48 20.87 -11.49
CA GLU A 77 27.45 21.76 -10.86
C GLU A 77 28.85 21.64 -11.49
N ALA A 78 29.31 20.41 -11.74
CA ALA A 78 30.57 20.17 -12.44
C ALA A 78 30.54 20.68 -13.89
N SER A 79 29.38 20.66 -14.54
CA SER A 79 29.20 21.23 -15.88
C SER A 79 29.27 22.76 -15.85
N ASN A 80 28.57 23.40 -14.91
CA ASN A 80 28.58 24.86 -14.77
C ASN A 80 29.99 25.39 -14.52
N ARG A 81 30.75 24.75 -13.62
CA ARG A 81 32.17 25.10 -13.38
C ARG A 81 33.04 25.01 -14.64
N ARG A 82 32.79 24.02 -15.51
CA ARG A 82 33.52 23.88 -16.79
C ARG A 82 33.16 24.99 -17.77
N ILE A 83 31.88 25.37 -17.84
CA ILE A 83 31.40 26.46 -18.71
C ILE A 83 32.01 27.79 -18.27
N GLU A 84 31.94 28.12 -16.98
CA GLU A 84 32.54 29.34 -16.42
C GLU A 84 34.04 29.44 -16.74
N ALA A 85 34.78 28.35 -16.59
CA ALA A 85 36.21 28.31 -16.91
C ALA A 85 36.48 28.53 -18.41
N LEU A 86 35.61 28.02 -19.29
CA LEU A 86 35.73 28.22 -20.74
C LEU A 86 35.41 29.67 -21.13
N GLU A 87 34.38 30.26 -20.52
CA GLU A 87 33.97 31.64 -20.74
C GLU A 87 35.04 32.62 -20.25
N ALA A 88 35.60 32.41 -19.06
CA ALA A 88 36.69 33.22 -18.52
C ALA A 88 37.94 33.20 -19.44
N ARG A 89 38.27 32.05 -20.03
CA ARG A 89 39.37 31.92 -21.00
C ARG A 89 39.10 32.62 -22.34
N ARG A 90 37.83 32.77 -22.73
CA ARG A 90 37.45 33.50 -23.96
C ARG A 90 37.41 35.02 -23.75
N ALA A 91 37.21 35.47 -22.51
CA ALA A 91 37.13 36.89 -22.16
C ALA A 91 38.48 37.53 -21.80
N ALA A 92 39.54 36.73 -21.66
CA ALA A 92 40.93 37.16 -21.44
C ALA A 92 41.70 37.23 -22.76
#